data_AF-A0A372R7N1-F1
#
_entry.id   AF-A0A372R7N1-F1
#
_cell.length_a   1.000
_cell.length_b   1.000
_cell.length_c   1.000
_cell.angle_alpha   90.00
_cell.angle_beta   90.00
_cell.angle_gamma   90.00
#
_symmetry.space_group_name_H-M   'P 1'
#
loop_
_entity.id
_entity.type
_entity.pdbx_description
1 polymer ?
#
loop_
_entity_poly.entity_id
_entity_poly.type
_entity_poly.pdbx_seq_one_letter_code
_entity_poly.pdbx_strand_id
1 'polypeptide(L)'
;MDIPKYNGTMHPEEWIRQIKASCYYNNVCSDGIHVYLCKQLIHPAIKIPYIDNIPTTNELLNALKAHVTFTIFKESCKRKLLTLKYIPEKNGGNTATFLANFQSLCYNAEINDIEEIKNIFLKSIIYAEFFNDEFLKKSKEINSMEELLKLFGDITADEAILIKNGSCIAIKHAATGKYLNSASNLNYKTGTSQQAVFAGKTSLEQMRYGSLKIRIHRILFYMMVEFIWII
;
A
#
# COMPACT_ATOMS: atom_id res chain seq x y z
N MET A 1 -32.11 7.55 -2.70
CA MET A 1 -30.82 7.57 -3.43
C MET A 1 -31.14 7.68 -4.91
N ASP A 2 -30.32 8.40 -5.67
CA ASP A 2 -30.41 8.34 -7.13
C ASP A 2 -29.84 7.00 -7.59
N ILE A 3 -30.56 6.28 -8.46
CA ILE A 3 -30.16 4.94 -8.87
C ILE A 3 -29.16 5.06 -10.03
N PRO A 4 -27.95 4.51 -9.92
CA PRO A 4 -26.90 4.73 -10.91
C PRO A 4 -27.27 4.13 -12.26
N LYS A 5 -27.11 4.91 -13.35
CA LYS A 5 -27.25 4.41 -14.73
C LYS A 5 -25.96 3.75 -15.21
N TYR A 6 -26.08 2.68 -15.99
CA TYR A 6 -24.92 2.06 -16.63
C TYR A 6 -24.58 2.79 -17.93
N ASN A 7 -23.43 3.45 -17.97
CA ASN A 7 -22.91 4.18 -19.13
C ASN A 7 -21.57 3.61 -19.65
N GLY A 8 -21.15 2.44 -19.15
CA GLY A 8 -19.90 1.80 -19.53
C GLY A 8 -18.65 2.37 -18.88
N THR A 9 -18.76 3.21 -17.84
CA THR A 9 -17.60 3.76 -17.10
C THR A 9 -17.35 3.08 -15.75
N MET A 10 -17.96 1.92 -15.51
CA MET A 10 -17.85 1.15 -14.27
C MET A 10 -17.92 -0.35 -14.61
N HIS A 11 -17.37 -1.20 -13.74
CA HIS A 11 -17.45 -2.63 -13.92
C HIS A 11 -18.92 -3.11 -13.84
N PRO A 12 -19.43 -3.87 -14.83
CA PRO A 12 -20.84 -4.29 -14.87
C PRO A 12 -21.32 -5.01 -13.62
N GLU A 13 -20.46 -5.83 -13.00
CA GLU A 13 -20.79 -6.56 -11.78
C GLU A 13 -20.95 -5.62 -10.57
N GLU A 14 -20.10 -4.61 -10.46
CA GLU A 14 -20.19 -3.60 -9.41
C GLU A 14 -21.47 -2.78 -9.56
N TRP A 15 -21.78 -2.37 -10.79
CA TRP A 15 -23.03 -1.67 -11.10
C TRP A 15 -24.27 -2.51 -10.76
N ILE A 16 -24.33 -3.77 -11.21
CA ILE A 16 -25.42 -4.68 -10.86
C ILE A 16 -25.57 -4.80 -9.34
N ARG A 17 -24.45 -4.89 -8.59
CA ARG A 17 -24.47 -4.98 -7.13
C ARG A 17 -25.08 -3.72 -6.48
N GLN A 18 -24.78 -2.53 -7.02
CA GLN A 18 -25.38 -1.27 -6.57
C GLN A 18 -26.89 -1.22 -6.84
N ILE A 19 -27.35 -1.74 -7.98
CA ILE A 19 -28.78 -1.88 -8.27
C ILE A 19 -29.46 -2.84 -7.30
N LYS A 20 -28.88 -4.03 -7.07
CA LYS A 20 -29.38 -5.00 -6.07
C LYS A 20 -29.53 -4.36 -4.69
N ALA A 21 -28.51 -3.69 -4.21
CA ALA A 21 -28.53 -3.01 -2.92
C ALA A 21 -29.66 -1.96 -2.84
N SER A 22 -29.87 -1.22 -3.92
CA SER A 22 -30.97 -0.24 -4.02
C SER A 22 -32.35 -0.91 -4.02
N CYS A 23 -32.52 -2.06 -4.67
CA CYS A 23 -33.78 -2.81 -4.66
C CYS A 23 -34.12 -3.35 -3.26
N TYR A 24 -33.13 -3.89 -2.54
CA TYR A 24 -33.30 -4.38 -1.17
C TYR A 24 -33.73 -3.26 -0.22
N TYR A 25 -33.11 -2.08 -0.32
CA TYR A 25 -33.48 -0.93 0.50
C TYR A 25 -34.94 -0.51 0.31
N ASN A 26 -35.46 -0.64 -0.91
CA ASN A 26 -36.82 -0.24 -1.26
C ASN A 26 -37.86 -1.37 -1.11
N ASN A 27 -37.48 -2.56 -0.61
CA ASN A 27 -38.34 -3.74 -0.49
C ASN A 27 -39.00 -4.22 -1.81
N VAL A 28 -38.35 -4.02 -2.96
CA VAL A 28 -38.91 -4.35 -4.30
C VAL A 28 -38.33 -5.65 -4.89
N CYS A 29 -37.75 -6.52 -4.06
CA CYS A 29 -36.93 -7.63 -4.55
C CYS A 29 -37.73 -8.88 -4.98
N SER A 30 -37.84 -9.06 -6.30
CA SER A 30 -37.86 -10.38 -6.93
C SER A 30 -36.82 -10.41 -8.06
N ASP A 31 -36.27 -11.58 -8.37
CA ASP A 31 -35.20 -11.73 -9.39
C ASP A 31 -35.62 -11.18 -10.77
N GLY A 32 -36.90 -11.33 -11.12
CA GLY A 32 -37.46 -10.80 -12.37
C GLY A 32 -37.50 -9.27 -12.41
N ILE A 33 -37.84 -8.62 -11.29
CA ILE A 33 -37.87 -7.15 -11.19
C ILE A 33 -36.44 -6.59 -11.28
N HIS A 34 -35.46 -7.27 -10.70
CA HIS A 34 -34.06 -6.85 -10.75
C HIS A 34 -33.53 -6.80 -12.18
N VAL A 35 -33.74 -7.85 -12.98
CA VAL A 35 -33.30 -7.89 -14.38
C VAL A 35 -33.99 -6.81 -15.21
N TYR A 36 -35.31 -6.64 -15.02
CA TYR A 36 -36.07 -5.59 -15.69
C TYR A 36 -35.51 -4.19 -15.37
N LEU A 37 -35.26 -3.89 -14.10
CA LEU A 37 -34.75 -2.58 -13.67
C LEU A 37 -33.36 -2.30 -14.27
N CYS A 38 -32.45 -3.30 -14.25
CA CYS A 38 -31.15 -3.15 -14.89
C CYS A 38 -31.29 -2.79 -16.38
N LYS A 39 -32.19 -3.44 -17.13
CA LYS A 39 -32.42 -3.11 -18.55
C LYS A 39 -32.83 -1.65 -18.74
N GLN A 40 -33.70 -1.13 -17.88
CA GLN A 40 -34.17 0.27 -17.95
C GLN A 40 -33.09 1.30 -17.60
N LEU A 41 -32.08 0.91 -16.83
CA LEU A 41 -31.03 1.80 -16.33
C LEU A 41 -29.76 1.78 -17.20
N ILE A 42 -29.73 1.01 -18.27
CA ILE A 42 -28.66 1.06 -19.26
C ILE A 42 -28.82 2.32 -20.12
N HIS A 43 -27.72 3.05 -20.27
CA HIS A 43 -27.71 4.27 -21.08
C HIS A 43 -28.12 3.95 -22.53
N PRO A 44 -29.04 4.70 -23.14
CA PRO A 44 -29.59 4.38 -24.47
C PRO A 44 -28.56 4.27 -25.61
N ALA A 45 -27.38 4.88 -25.46
CA ALA A 45 -26.28 4.76 -26.41
C ALA A 45 -25.61 3.38 -26.42
N ILE A 46 -25.76 2.59 -25.35
CA ILE A 46 -25.26 1.22 -25.26
C ILE A 46 -26.32 0.31 -25.85
N LYS A 47 -26.06 -0.19 -27.07
CA LYS A 47 -27.00 -1.05 -27.79
C LYS A 47 -26.61 -2.50 -27.59
N ILE A 48 -27.40 -3.22 -26.80
CA ILE A 48 -27.26 -4.67 -26.62
C ILE A 48 -28.33 -5.37 -27.46
N PRO A 49 -27.94 -6.19 -28.45
CA PRO A 49 -28.90 -6.97 -29.24
C PRO A 49 -29.76 -7.87 -28.34
N TYR A 50 -31.05 -7.97 -28.64
CA TYR A 50 -32.01 -8.83 -27.94
C TYR A 50 -32.05 -8.63 -26.40
N ILE A 51 -31.75 -7.42 -25.92
CA ILE A 51 -31.74 -7.09 -24.49
C ILE A 51 -33.06 -7.45 -23.79
N ASP A 52 -34.19 -7.30 -24.47
CA ASP A 52 -35.51 -7.62 -23.93
C ASP A 52 -35.66 -9.11 -23.62
N ASN A 53 -35.00 -9.98 -24.38
CA ASN A 53 -35.07 -11.44 -24.24
C ASN A 53 -34.14 -12.01 -23.16
N ILE A 54 -33.25 -11.19 -22.58
CA ILE A 54 -32.31 -11.63 -21.53
C ILE A 54 -33.09 -11.93 -20.24
N PRO A 55 -33.20 -13.19 -19.78
CA PRO A 55 -34.03 -13.56 -18.64
C PRO A 55 -33.29 -13.42 -17.30
N THR A 56 -31.96 -13.48 -17.29
CA THR A 56 -31.16 -13.54 -16.06
C THR A 56 -30.15 -12.40 -15.93
N THR A 57 -29.76 -12.13 -14.68
CA THR A 57 -28.72 -11.14 -14.37
C THR A 57 -27.34 -11.58 -14.89
N ASN A 58 -27.07 -12.88 -14.90
CA ASN A 58 -25.79 -13.43 -15.39
C ASN A 58 -25.66 -13.28 -16.91
N GLU A 59 -26.74 -13.53 -17.66
CA GLU A 59 -26.75 -13.28 -19.10
C GLU A 59 -26.62 -11.79 -19.43
N LEU A 60 -27.27 -10.91 -18.64
CA LEU A 60 -27.10 -9.47 -18.79
C LEU A 60 -25.64 -9.05 -18.50
N LEU A 61 -25.04 -9.58 -17.44
CA LEU A 61 -23.63 -9.33 -17.10
C LEU A 61 -22.71 -9.72 -18.26
N ASN A 62 -22.90 -10.92 -18.84
CA ASN A 62 -22.11 -11.39 -19.98
C ASN A 62 -22.31 -10.49 -21.21
N ALA A 63 -23.54 -10.07 -21.49
CA ALA A 63 -23.83 -9.15 -22.59
C ALA A 63 -23.18 -7.77 -22.40
N LEU A 64 -23.19 -7.24 -21.18
CA LEU A 64 -22.53 -5.98 -20.82
C LEU A 64 -21.00 -6.09 -20.94
N LYS A 65 -20.41 -7.20 -20.51
CA LYS A 65 -18.98 -7.47 -20.65
C LYS A 65 -18.55 -7.68 -22.12
N ALA A 66 -19.42 -8.25 -22.95
CA ALA A 66 -19.15 -8.41 -24.38
C ALA A 66 -19.23 -7.10 -25.18
N HIS A 67 -19.89 -6.06 -24.63
CA HIS A 67 -20.03 -4.78 -25.31
C HIS A 67 -18.72 -3.98 -25.33
N VAL A 68 -18.43 -3.29 -26.44
CA VAL A 68 -17.18 -2.55 -26.68
C VAL A 68 -16.84 -1.52 -25.59
N THR A 69 -17.85 -0.91 -24.96
CA THR A 69 -17.64 0.06 -23.87
C THR A 69 -16.94 -0.57 -22.67
N PHE A 70 -17.24 -1.83 -22.34
CA PHE A 70 -16.56 -2.52 -21.25
C PHE A 70 -15.09 -2.78 -21.59
N THR A 71 -14.80 -3.21 -22.82
CA THR A 71 -13.42 -3.35 -23.30
C THR A 71 -12.65 -2.04 -23.19
N ILE A 72 -13.24 -0.92 -23.61
CA ILE A 72 -12.61 0.42 -23.51
C ILE A 72 -12.36 0.80 -22.05
N PHE A 73 -13.34 0.58 -21.17
CA PHE A 73 -13.21 0.82 -19.73
C PHE A 73 -12.09 -0.01 -19.10
N LYS A 74 -12.08 -1.32 -19.36
CA LYS A 74 -11.07 -2.26 -18.89
C LYS A 74 -9.66 -1.81 -19.28
N GLU A 75 -9.46 -1.47 -20.56
CA GLU A 75 -8.18 -0.97 -21.06
C GLU A 75 -7.81 0.41 -20.49
N SER A 76 -8.79 1.26 -20.18
CA SER A 76 -8.56 2.51 -19.45
C SER A 76 -8.03 2.25 -18.04
N CYS A 77 -8.60 1.29 -17.32
CA CYS A 77 -8.13 0.89 -16.00
C CYS A 77 -6.68 0.36 -16.04
N LYS A 78 -6.33 -0.46 -17.05
CA LYS A 78 -4.94 -0.91 -17.26
C LYS A 78 -3.96 0.26 -17.47
N ARG A 79 -4.32 1.23 -18.31
CA ARG A 79 -3.49 2.43 -18.52
C ARG A 79 -3.32 3.26 -17.23
N LYS A 80 -4.38 3.38 -16.43
CA LYS A 80 -4.32 4.03 -15.11
C LYS A 80 -3.40 3.29 -14.15
N LEU A 81 -3.45 1.95 -14.11
CA LEU A 81 -2.53 1.14 -13.29
C LEU A 81 -1.06 1.39 -13.65
N LEU A 82 -0.73 1.37 -14.94
CA LEU A 82 0.66 1.55 -15.41
C LEU A 82 1.21 2.96 -15.15
N THR A 83 0.34 3.94 -14.91
CA THR A 83 0.71 5.32 -14.61
C THR A 83 0.55 5.67 -13.12
N LEU A 84 0.02 4.75 -12.32
CA LEU A 84 -0.17 4.93 -10.89
C LEU A 84 1.19 4.95 -10.19
N LYS A 85 1.39 5.96 -9.35
CA LYS A 85 2.63 6.14 -8.58
C LYS A 85 2.32 6.14 -7.10
N TYR A 86 3.08 5.37 -6.34
CA TYR A 86 3.03 5.44 -4.89
C TYR A 86 3.78 6.67 -4.40
N ILE A 87 3.14 7.40 -3.47
CA ILE A 87 3.75 8.49 -2.72
C ILE A 87 3.80 8.02 -1.26
N PRO A 88 4.99 7.91 -0.65
CA PRO A 88 5.10 7.56 0.77
C PRO A 88 4.39 8.57 1.67
N GLU A 89 3.86 8.12 2.80
CA GLU A 89 3.11 8.97 3.74
C GLU A 89 3.95 10.15 4.27
N LYS A 90 5.25 9.92 4.50
CA LYS A 90 6.23 10.97 4.85
C LYS A 90 6.34 12.10 3.81
N ASN A 91 5.96 11.83 2.56
CA ASN A 91 5.95 12.79 1.45
C ASN A 91 4.53 13.35 1.20
N GLY A 92 3.60 13.18 2.15
CA GLY A 92 2.20 13.62 2.03
C GLY A 92 1.29 12.66 1.27
N GLY A 93 1.75 11.43 1.03
CA GLY A 93 0.91 10.38 0.43
C GLY A 93 -0.05 9.74 1.42
N ASN A 94 -0.90 8.83 0.92
CA ASN A 94 -1.82 8.04 1.72
C ASN A 94 -1.82 6.59 1.23
N THR A 95 -1.24 5.70 2.02
CA THR A 95 -1.06 4.29 1.65
C THR A 95 -2.39 3.59 1.44
N ALA A 96 -3.35 3.78 2.35
CA ALA A 96 -4.66 3.14 2.24
C ALA A 96 -5.40 3.54 0.95
N THR A 97 -5.35 4.82 0.59
CA THR A 97 -5.97 5.35 -0.64
C THR A 97 -5.28 4.81 -1.88
N PHE A 98 -3.95 4.76 -1.88
CA PHE A 98 -3.17 4.16 -2.96
C PHE A 98 -3.54 2.70 -3.18
N LEU A 99 -3.54 1.89 -2.11
CA LEU A 99 -3.84 0.46 -2.16
C LEU A 99 -5.29 0.19 -2.59
N ALA A 100 -6.26 0.93 -2.06
CA ALA A 100 -7.65 0.80 -2.46
C ALA A 100 -7.85 1.13 -3.95
N ASN A 101 -7.20 2.19 -4.45
CA ASN A 101 -7.24 2.56 -5.86
C ASN A 101 -6.56 1.50 -6.74
N PHE A 102 -5.37 1.03 -6.35
CA PHE A 102 -4.65 -0.04 -7.05
C PHE A 102 -5.52 -1.30 -7.16
N GLN A 103 -6.08 -1.78 -6.04
CA GLN A 103 -6.93 -2.97 -6.01
C GLN A 103 -8.18 -2.81 -6.86
N SER A 104 -8.85 -1.66 -6.77
CA SER A 104 -10.04 -1.36 -7.57
C SER A 104 -9.71 -1.35 -9.07
N LEU A 105 -8.57 -0.79 -9.45
CA LEU A 105 -8.14 -0.79 -10.85
C LEU A 105 -7.78 -2.19 -11.34
N CYS A 106 -7.13 -3.05 -10.53
CA CYS A 106 -6.87 -4.45 -10.88
C CYS A 106 -8.17 -5.22 -11.13
N TYR A 107 -9.15 -5.10 -10.22
CA TYR A 107 -10.48 -5.70 -10.38
C TYR A 107 -11.19 -5.21 -11.65
N ASN A 108 -11.24 -3.89 -11.85
CA ASN A 108 -11.87 -3.29 -13.03
C ASN A 108 -11.17 -3.64 -14.35
N ALA A 109 -9.86 -3.89 -14.29
CA ALA A 109 -9.05 -4.33 -15.41
C ALA A 109 -9.14 -5.85 -15.68
N GLU A 110 -9.86 -6.61 -14.84
CA GLU A 110 -9.89 -8.07 -14.81
C GLU A 110 -8.49 -8.72 -14.79
N ILE A 111 -7.54 -8.12 -14.05
CA ILE A 111 -6.19 -8.67 -13.86
C ILE A 111 -6.22 -9.56 -12.63
N ASN A 112 -6.12 -10.88 -12.84
CA ASN A 112 -6.18 -11.88 -11.79
C ASN A 112 -4.85 -12.62 -11.60
N ASP A 113 -3.92 -12.50 -12.54
CA ASP A 113 -2.61 -13.16 -12.46
C ASP A 113 -1.72 -12.44 -11.44
N ILE A 114 -1.32 -13.17 -10.39
CA ILE A 114 -0.59 -12.58 -9.27
C ILE A 114 0.80 -12.07 -9.69
N GLU A 115 1.46 -12.70 -10.65
CA GLU A 115 2.77 -12.28 -11.14
C GLU A 115 2.66 -11.02 -12.00
N GLU A 116 1.63 -10.91 -12.83
CA GLU A 116 1.29 -9.67 -13.54
C GLU A 116 1.01 -8.53 -12.55
N ILE A 117 0.22 -8.80 -11.50
CA ILE A 117 -0.07 -7.82 -10.45
C ILE A 117 1.24 -7.38 -9.78
N LYS A 118 2.11 -8.30 -9.34
CA LYS A 118 3.43 -7.97 -8.74
C LYS A 118 4.27 -7.08 -9.66
N ASN A 119 4.31 -7.39 -10.96
CA ASN A 119 5.08 -6.62 -11.94
C ASN A 119 4.52 -5.20 -12.13
N ILE A 120 3.19 -5.03 -12.19
CA ILE A 120 2.54 -3.71 -12.24
C ILE A 120 2.81 -2.97 -10.94
N PHE A 121 2.72 -3.66 -9.81
CA PHE A 121 2.97 -3.12 -8.49
C PHE A 121 4.40 -2.56 -8.38
N LEU A 122 5.41 -3.31 -8.82
CA LEU A 122 6.81 -2.89 -8.83
C LEU A 122 7.03 -1.58 -9.61
N LYS A 123 6.34 -1.41 -10.75
CA LYS A 123 6.41 -0.17 -11.55
C LYS A 123 5.87 1.04 -10.80
N SER A 124 4.89 0.84 -9.91
CA SER A 124 4.28 1.93 -9.14
C SER A 124 5.17 2.46 -8.01
N ILE A 125 6.16 1.66 -7.55
CA ILE A 125 7.04 1.96 -6.40
C ILE A 125 8.49 2.25 -6.80
N ILE A 126 8.82 2.33 -8.09
CA ILE A 126 10.20 2.33 -8.61
C ILE A 126 11.12 3.41 -8.02
N TYR A 127 10.57 4.52 -7.50
CA TYR A 127 11.32 5.64 -6.94
C TYR A 127 11.60 5.51 -5.43
N ALA A 128 11.12 4.45 -4.77
CA ALA A 128 11.36 4.19 -3.36
C ALA A 128 12.34 3.02 -3.21
N GLU A 129 13.65 3.30 -3.28
CA GLU A 129 14.72 2.29 -3.32
C GLU A 129 14.62 1.23 -2.20
N PHE A 130 14.49 1.67 -0.95
CA PHE A 130 14.26 0.78 0.21
C PHE A 130 13.02 -0.10 0.01
N PHE A 131 11.91 0.52 -0.44
CA PHE A 131 10.65 -0.17 -0.65
C PHE A 131 10.80 -1.24 -1.72
N ASN A 132 11.49 -0.91 -2.81
CA ASN A 132 11.70 -1.78 -3.96
C ASN A 132 12.51 -3.02 -3.58
N ASP A 133 13.60 -2.83 -2.82
CA ASP A 133 14.45 -3.93 -2.34
C ASP A 133 13.71 -4.86 -1.39
N GLU A 134 13.00 -4.31 -0.40
CA GLU A 134 12.23 -5.11 0.56
C GLU A 134 11.08 -5.84 -0.12
N PHE A 135 10.41 -5.19 -1.08
CA PHE A 135 9.36 -5.81 -1.87
C PHE A 135 9.89 -6.98 -2.70
N LEU A 136 10.96 -6.80 -3.48
CA LEU A 136 11.56 -7.87 -4.31
C LEU A 136 12.03 -9.06 -3.47
N LYS A 137 12.50 -8.79 -2.24
CA LYS A 137 12.92 -9.84 -1.31
C LYS A 137 11.73 -10.62 -0.74
N LYS A 138 10.68 -9.93 -0.30
CA LYS A 138 9.56 -10.51 0.46
C LYS A 138 8.39 -11.01 -0.42
N SER A 139 8.26 -10.53 -1.65
CA SER A 139 7.12 -10.85 -2.55
C SER A 139 7.20 -12.20 -3.28
N LYS A 140 8.33 -12.91 -3.17
CA LYS A 140 8.56 -14.17 -3.92
C LYS A 140 7.53 -15.26 -3.63
N GLU A 141 7.08 -15.36 -2.38
CA GLU A 141 6.17 -16.42 -1.91
C GLU A 141 4.70 -15.96 -1.88
N ILE A 142 4.41 -14.73 -2.31
CA ILE A 142 3.05 -14.18 -2.30
C ILE A 142 2.22 -14.79 -3.41
N ASN A 143 1.06 -15.33 -3.06
CA ASN A 143 0.17 -16.00 -4.00
C ASN A 143 -1.22 -15.34 -4.11
N SER A 144 -1.49 -14.32 -3.28
CA SER A 144 -2.78 -13.63 -3.28
C SER A 144 -2.64 -12.11 -3.20
N MET A 145 -3.70 -11.42 -3.63
CA MET A 145 -3.79 -9.96 -3.53
C MET A 145 -3.78 -9.51 -2.07
N GLU A 146 -4.42 -10.25 -1.16
CA GLU A 146 -4.50 -9.92 0.27
C GLU A 146 -3.12 -9.96 0.93
N GLU A 147 -2.33 -11.00 0.63
CA GLU A 147 -0.93 -11.10 1.07
C GLU A 147 -0.08 -9.96 0.51
N LEU A 148 -0.29 -9.57 -0.75
CA LEU A 148 0.40 -8.46 -1.39
C LEU A 148 0.12 -7.13 -0.70
N LEU A 149 -1.15 -6.85 -0.41
CA LEU A 149 -1.59 -5.65 0.31
C LEU A 149 -1.02 -5.63 1.74
N LYS A 150 -0.99 -6.77 2.42
CA LYS A 150 -0.39 -6.89 3.75
C LYS A 150 1.11 -6.62 3.72
N LEU A 151 1.84 -7.23 2.79
CA LEU A 151 3.26 -6.99 2.61
C LEU A 151 3.55 -5.50 2.42
N PHE A 152 2.72 -4.81 1.63
CA PHE A 152 2.88 -3.37 1.43
C PHE A 152 2.73 -2.57 2.72
N GLY A 153 1.71 -2.89 3.52
CA GLY A 153 1.51 -2.28 4.83
C GLY A 153 2.73 -2.48 5.74
N ASP A 154 3.26 -3.70 5.78
CA ASP A 154 4.44 -4.05 6.59
C ASP A 154 5.68 -3.26 6.13
N ILE A 155 5.96 -3.19 4.83
CA ILE A 155 7.10 -2.41 4.30
C ILE A 155 6.92 -0.90 4.58
N THR A 156 5.69 -0.38 4.49
CA THR A 156 5.41 1.03 4.79
C THR A 156 5.67 1.35 6.27
N ALA A 157 5.27 0.45 7.17
CA ALA A 157 5.54 0.59 8.59
C ALA A 157 7.05 0.53 8.89
N ASP A 158 7.78 -0.38 8.23
CA ASP A 158 9.25 -0.46 8.31
C ASP A 158 9.91 0.84 7.78
N GLU A 159 9.41 1.41 6.69
CA GLU A 159 9.95 2.63 6.08
C GLU A 159 9.77 3.87 6.99
N ALA A 160 8.68 3.91 7.77
CA ALA A 160 8.36 5.01 8.68
C ALA A 160 9.39 5.14 9.83
N ILE A 161 9.95 4.01 10.28
CA ILE A 161 10.96 3.96 11.36
C ILE A 161 12.41 3.97 10.85
N LEU A 162 12.61 4.01 9.52
CA LEU A 162 13.93 3.95 8.91
C LEU A 162 14.70 5.28 9.08
N ILE A 163 15.88 5.20 9.70
CA ILE A 163 16.84 6.31 9.78
C ILE A 163 17.46 6.53 8.39
N LYS A 164 17.27 7.73 7.83
CA LYS A 164 17.73 8.09 6.48
C LYS A 164 19.00 8.92 6.51
N ASN A 165 19.72 8.95 5.39
CA ASN A 165 20.81 9.89 5.20
C ASN A 165 20.33 11.33 5.43
N GLY A 166 21.05 12.12 6.21
CA GLY A 166 20.66 13.47 6.63
C GLY A 166 19.73 13.54 7.84
N SER A 167 19.27 12.41 8.39
CA SER A 167 18.52 12.42 9.66
C SER A 167 19.44 12.86 10.81
N CYS A 168 18.96 13.77 11.65
CA CYS A 168 19.62 14.11 12.91
C CYS A 168 19.26 13.05 13.95
N ILE A 169 20.26 12.27 14.38
CA ILE A 169 20.09 11.26 15.41
C ILE A 169 20.81 11.69 16.68
N ALA A 170 20.12 11.57 17.82
CA ALA A 170 20.72 11.70 19.13
C ALA A 170 20.80 10.32 19.78
N ILE A 171 22.00 9.89 20.16
CA ILE A 171 22.19 8.57 20.79
C ILE A 171 22.26 8.78 22.29
N LYS A 172 21.40 8.11 23.07
CA LYS A 172 21.34 8.21 24.53
C LYS A 172 21.82 6.91 25.16
N HIS A 173 22.70 7.02 26.14
CA HIS A 173 23.10 5.87 26.94
C HIS A 173 21.97 5.48 27.90
N ALA A 174 21.38 4.31 27.71
CA ALA A 174 20.18 3.87 28.43
C ALA A 174 20.35 3.90 29.96
N ALA A 175 21.48 3.42 30.50
CA ALA A 175 21.65 3.29 31.95
C ALA A 175 21.91 4.63 32.68
N THR A 176 22.52 5.61 32.00
CA THR A 176 22.86 6.91 32.63
C THR A 176 21.96 8.04 32.16
N GLY A 177 21.15 7.81 31.13
CA GLY A 177 20.33 8.82 30.49
C GLY A 177 21.10 9.92 29.76
N LYS A 178 22.43 9.83 29.64
CA LYS A 178 23.27 10.86 29.01
C LYS A 178 23.31 10.69 27.49
N TYR A 179 23.23 11.78 26.74
CA TYR A 179 23.40 11.77 25.29
C TYR A 179 24.88 11.72 24.92
N LEU A 180 25.21 10.89 23.93
CA LEU A 180 26.48 10.95 23.22
C LEU A 180 26.52 12.28 22.46
N ASN A 181 27.53 13.07 22.77
CA ASN A 181 27.74 14.40 22.22
C ASN A 181 29.21 14.52 21.81
N SER A 182 29.47 15.07 20.62
CA SER A 182 30.82 15.36 20.12
C SER A 182 31.20 16.84 20.21
N ALA A 183 30.35 17.69 20.79
CA ALA A 183 30.64 19.11 20.94
C ALA A 183 31.82 19.31 21.91
N SER A 184 32.91 19.87 21.39
CA SER A 184 34.17 20.14 22.12
C SER A 184 34.01 21.01 23.37
N ASN A 185 32.87 21.71 23.50
CA ASN A 185 32.63 22.73 24.51
C ASN A 185 31.70 22.23 25.63
N LEU A 186 31.09 21.05 25.45
CA LEU A 186 30.15 20.45 26.38
C LEU A 186 30.85 19.33 27.13
N ASN A 187 31.48 19.71 28.23
CA ASN A 187 32.15 18.78 29.12
C ASN A 187 31.17 18.29 30.19
N TYR A 188 30.80 17.01 30.17
CA TYR A 188 30.12 16.43 31.32
C TYR A 188 31.09 16.45 32.51
N LYS A 189 30.61 16.75 33.73
CA LYS A 189 31.39 16.52 34.96
C LYS A 189 31.64 15.01 35.10
N THR A 190 32.72 14.55 34.51
CA THR A 190 33.32 13.23 34.72
C THR A 190 34.43 13.41 35.75
N GLY A 191 34.64 12.45 36.65
CA GLY A 191 35.78 12.47 37.58
C GLY A 191 37.15 12.31 36.89
N THR A 192 37.21 12.43 35.56
CA THR A 192 38.36 12.19 34.70
C THR A 192 38.37 13.25 33.59
N SER A 193 39.55 13.59 33.06
CA SER A 193 39.75 14.54 31.96
C SER A 193 39.27 14.03 30.58
N GLN A 194 38.71 12.82 30.52
CA GLN A 194 38.25 12.17 29.30
C GLN A 194 36.73 12.32 29.16
N GLN A 195 36.27 12.88 28.03
CA GLN A 195 34.84 13.04 27.71
C GLN A 195 34.12 11.74 27.29
N ALA A 196 34.79 10.59 27.41
CA ALA A 196 34.17 9.29 27.18
C ALA A 196 33.30 8.91 28.39
N VAL A 197 31.99 8.93 28.22
CA VAL A 197 31.06 8.43 29.24
C VAL A 197 31.05 6.90 29.18
N PHE A 198 31.59 6.27 30.22
CA PHE A 198 31.68 4.82 30.38
C PHE A 198 30.28 4.17 30.47
N ALA A 199 30.00 3.24 29.57
CA ALA A 199 28.74 2.51 29.50
C ALA A 199 28.72 1.31 30.46
N GLY A 200 28.80 1.55 31.78
CA GLY A 200 28.65 0.52 32.82
C GLY A 200 29.72 -0.58 32.85
N LYS A 201 29.95 -1.18 34.02
CA LYS A 201 30.91 -2.29 34.17
C LYS A 201 30.19 -3.60 33.84
N THR A 202 30.56 -4.25 32.74
CA THR A 202 30.62 -5.71 32.72
C THR A 202 32.07 -6.10 32.53
N SER A 203 32.59 -6.78 33.56
CA SER A 203 33.89 -7.46 33.70
C SER A 203 34.95 -7.15 32.64
N LEU A 204 36.01 -6.47 33.07
CA LEU A 204 37.28 -6.39 32.36
C LEU A 204 37.71 -7.79 31.89
N GLU A 205 37.85 -7.96 30.59
CA GLU A 205 39.08 -8.50 30.01
C GLU A 205 39.17 -8.14 28.52
N GLN A 206 40.36 -7.67 28.13
CA GLN A 206 40.85 -7.45 26.77
C GLN A 206 40.49 -6.11 26.09
N MET A 207 41.28 -5.08 26.43
CA MET A 207 41.59 -4.00 25.49
C MET A 207 42.50 -4.54 24.37
N ARG A 208 42.20 -4.23 23.11
CA ARG A 208 43.22 -3.92 22.08
C ARG A 208 42.58 -3.36 20.80
N TYR A 209 42.99 -2.13 20.45
CA TYR A 209 42.78 -1.41 19.19
C TYR A 209 41.33 -1.19 18.71
N GLY A 210 40.97 0.08 18.48
CA GLY A 210 39.78 0.38 17.67
C GLY A 210 39.37 1.84 17.69
N SER A 211 39.65 2.56 16.61
CA SER A 211 38.85 3.71 16.19
C SER A 211 37.37 3.30 16.17
N LEU A 212 36.47 4.06 16.80
CA LEU A 212 35.03 3.77 16.70
C LEU A 212 34.55 4.20 15.30
N LYS A 213 34.78 3.33 14.32
CA LYS A 213 34.18 3.43 12.99
C LYS A 213 32.80 2.79 13.09
N ILE A 214 31.77 3.59 13.39
CA ILE A 214 30.39 3.11 13.36
C ILE A 214 30.04 2.87 11.89
N ARG A 215 30.28 1.63 11.42
CA ARG A 215 29.85 1.17 10.11
C ARG A 215 28.49 0.52 10.31
N ILE A 216 27.42 1.29 10.09
CA ILE A 216 26.05 0.77 10.14
C ILE A 216 25.87 -0.12 8.90
N HIS A 217 26.00 -1.43 9.07
CA HIS A 217 25.64 -2.42 8.07
C HIS A 217 24.49 -3.25 8.66
N ARG A 218 23.27 -2.95 8.20
CA ARG A 218 22.00 -3.59 8.58
C ARG A 218 21.65 -3.47 10.07
N ILE A 219 20.57 -2.75 10.35
CA ILE A 219 19.94 -2.74 11.67
C ILE A 219 19.15 -4.04 11.82
N LEU A 220 19.71 -4.98 12.57
CA LEU A 220 19.00 -6.00 13.32
C LEU A 220 19.68 -6.02 14.69
N PHE A 221 19.20 -5.18 15.61
CA PHE A 221 19.72 -5.16 16.98
C PHE A 221 18.62 -5.48 17.98
N TYR A 222 18.73 -6.66 18.58
CA TYR A 222 18.26 -6.96 19.93
C TYR A 222 19.19 -6.22 20.92
N MET A 223 19.04 -4.91 21.04
CA MET A 223 19.50 -4.13 22.19
C MET A 223 18.37 -3.16 22.52
N MET A 224 17.94 -3.12 23.80
CA MET A 224 17.01 -2.12 24.30
C MET A 224 17.64 -0.72 24.15
N VAL A 225 17.42 -0.10 23.00
CA VAL A 225 17.79 1.28 22.70
C VAL A 225 16.47 2.04 22.52
N GLU A 226 16.15 2.89 23.49
CA GLU A 226 15.05 3.86 23.34
C GLU A 226 15.49 4.95 22.36
N PHE A 227 14.81 5.03 21.21
CA PHE A 227 14.92 6.15 20.30
C PHE A 227 13.93 7.24 20.72
N ILE A 228 14.43 8.42 21.06
CA ILE A 228 13.60 9.61 21.31
C ILE A 228 13.68 10.48 20.05
N TRP A 229 12.53 10.69 19.41
CA TRP A 229 12.38 11.65 18.31
C TRP A 229 12.48 13.07 18.85
N ILE A 230 13.31 13.90 18.23
CA ILE A 230 13.34 15.35 18.46
C ILE A 230 12.79 15.98 17.19
N ILE A 231 11.64 16.66 17.30
CA ILE A 231 10.98 17.41 16.22
C ILE A 231 11.68 18.76 16.05
#